data_AF-A0A096PER4-F1
#
_entry.id   AF-A0A096PER4-F1
#
_cell.length_a   1.000
_cell.length_b   1.000
_cell.length_c   1.000
_cell.angle_alpha   90.00
_cell.angle_beta   90.00
_cell.angle_gamma   90.00
#
_symmetry.space_group_name_H-M   'P 1'
#
loop_
_entity.id
_entity.type
_entity.pdbx_description
1 polymer ?
#
loop_
_entity_poly.entity_id
_entity_poly.type
_entity_poly.pdbx_seq_one_letter_code
_entity_poly.pdbx_strand_id
1 'polypeptide(L)' 'MNNLAITLGDQGKLDEAVSIMKEVLEKMQQILGDEHPATITAMNNLAITLGDQGKLDEAVLIEKER' A
#
# COMPACT_ATOMS: atom_id res chain seq x y z
N MET A 1 9.58 2.51 6.37
CA MET A 1 9.12 2.19 5.00
C MET A 1 8.00 3.11 4.52
N ASN A 2 7.02 3.50 5.36
CA ASN A 2 6.01 4.53 5.00
C ASN A 2 6.60 5.81 4.40
N ASN A 3 7.76 6.25 4.89
CA ASN A 3 8.37 7.51 4.41
C ASN A 3 8.85 7.45 2.95
N LEU A 4 9.25 6.27 2.44
CA LEU A 4 9.79 6.16 1.08
C LEU A 4 8.66 6.20 0.03
N ALA A 5 7.55 5.52 0.30
CA ALA A 5 6.38 5.54 -0.58
C ALA A 5 5.75 6.94 -0.67
N ILE A 6 5.63 7.64 0.47
CA ILE A 6 5.16 9.03 0.51
C ILE A 6 6.11 9.94 -0.30
N THR A 7 7.42 9.81 -0.11
CA THR A 7 8.42 10.60 -0.84
C THR A 7 8.36 10.37 -2.35
N LEU A 8 8.10 9.13 -2.79
CA LEU A 8 7.96 8.79 -4.21
C LEU A 8 6.62 9.30 -4.78
N GLY A 9 5.55 9.30 -3.99
CA GLY A 9 4.28 9.92 -4.35
C GLY A 9 4.41 11.42 -4.60
N ASP A 10 5.11 12.12 -3.72
CA ASP A 10 5.38 13.57 -3.84
C ASP A 10 6.24 13.91 -5.08
N GLN A 11 7.01 12.95 -5.59
CA GLN A 11 7.83 13.09 -6.81
C GLN A 11 7.07 12.71 -8.09
N GLY A 12 5.79 12.35 -8.01
CA GLY A 12 4.99 11.89 -9.15
C GLY A 12 5.32 10.46 -9.59
N LYS A 13 6.05 9.69 -8.79
CA LYS A 13 6.43 8.29 -9.05
C LYS A 13 5.52 7.32 -8.29
N LEU A 14 4.21 7.54 -8.40
CA LEU A 14 3.20 6.77 -7.67
C LEU A 14 3.21 5.28 -8.06
N ASP A 15 3.50 4.92 -9.31
CA ASP A 15 3.61 3.51 -9.72
C ASP A 15 4.75 2.76 -9.00
N GLU A 16 5.90 3.41 -8.83
CA GLU A 16 7.05 2.84 -8.13
C GLU A 16 6.76 2.71 -6.63
N ALA A 17 6.09 3.70 -6.04
CA ALA A 17 5.62 3.66 -4.66
C ALA A 17 4.66 2.48 -4.42
N VAL A 18 3.66 2.32 -5.28
CA VAL A 18 2.69 1.21 -5.22
C VAL A 18 3.38 -0.15 -5.33
N SER A 19 4.34 -0.30 -6.26
CA SER A 19 5.06 -1.57 -6.42
C SER A 19 5.85 -1.95 -5.16
N ILE A 20 6.56 -0.99 -4.57
CA ILE A 20 7.32 -1.22 -3.32
C ILE A 20 6.37 -1.57 -2.18
N MET A 21 5.24 -0.86 -2.07
CA MET A 21 4.25 -1.12 -1.03
C MET A 21 3.60 -2.50 -1.15
N LYS A 22 3.30 -2.96 -2.38
CA LYS A 22 2.79 -4.32 -2.62
C LYS A 22 3.79 -5.39 -2.17
N GLU A 23 5.08 -5.25 -2.51
CA GLU A 23 6.12 -6.21 -2.08
C GLU A 23 6.26 -6.25 -0.54
N VAL A 24 6.22 -5.08 0.10
CA VAL A 24 6.30 -4.99 1.57
C VAL A 24 5.07 -5.61 2.22
N LEU A 25 3.88 -5.37 1.66
CA LEU A 25 2.63 -5.93 2.17
C LEU A 25 2.66 -7.46 2.11
N GLU A 26 3.06 -8.06 1.00
CA GLU A 26 3.21 -9.52 0.88
C GLU A 26 4.12 -10.11 1.97
N LYS A 27 5.26 -9.46 2.23
CA LYS A 27 6.17 -9.90 3.29
C LYS A 27 5.55 -9.75 4.68
N MET A 28 4.81 -8.67 4.92
CA MET A 28 4.10 -8.47 6.18
C MET A 28 3.01 -9.52 6.39
N GLN A 29 2.23 -9.85 5.36
CA GLN A 29 1.22 -10.90 5.42
C GLN A 29 1.86 -12.27 5.73
N GLN A 30 2.97 -12.61 5.07
CA GLN A 30 3.67 -13.88 5.32
C GLN A 30 4.28 -13.97 6.73
N ILE A 31 4.82 -12.87 7.26
CA ILE A 31 5.56 -12.87 8.53
C ILE A 31 4.64 -12.63 9.73
N LEU A 32 3.69 -11.71 9.59
CA LEU A 32 2.86 -11.19 10.69
C LEU A 32 1.40 -11.63 10.58
N GLY A 33 0.93 -12.02 9.40
CA GLY A 33 -0.47 -12.30 9.10
C GLY A 33 -1.27 -11.05 8.72
N ASP A 34 -2.46 -11.27 8.17
CA ASP A 34 -3.34 -10.23 7.64
C ASP A 34 -3.92 -9.33 8.73
N GLU A 35 -4.28 -9.90 9.89
CA GLU A 35 -4.89 -9.17 11.01
C GLU A 35 -3.89 -8.33 11.83
N HIS A 36 -2.58 -8.46 11.56
CA HIS A 36 -1.58 -7.74 12.33
C HIS A 36 -1.71 -6.22 12.09
N PRO A 37 -1.68 -5.36 13.13
CA PRO A 37 -1.89 -3.92 12.98
C PRO A 37 -0.96 -3.25 11.96
N ALA A 38 0.28 -3.74 11.84
CA ALA A 38 1.24 -3.24 10.86
C ALA A 38 0.83 -3.58 9.42
N THR A 39 0.31 -4.79 9.17
CA THR A 39 -0.19 -5.24 7.87
C THR A 39 -1.42 -4.40 7.48
N ILE A 40 -2.37 -4.22 8.40
CA ILE A 40 -3.55 -3.37 8.18
C ILE A 40 -3.16 -1.92 7.87
N THR A 41 -2.16 -1.38 8.58
CA THR A 41 -1.67 -0.02 8.30
C THR A 41 -1.05 0.09 6.91
N ALA A 42 -0.31 -0.94 6.48
CA ALA A 42 0.28 -0.98 5.14
C ALA A 42 -0.79 -1.07 4.03
N MET A 43 -1.85 -1.87 4.23
CA MET A 43 -3.00 -1.95 3.31
C MET A 43 -3.70 -0.60 3.16
N ASN A 44 -4.03 0.08 4.26
CA ASN A 44 -4.68 1.39 4.22
C ASN A 44 -3.83 2.42 3.46
N ASN A 45 -2.52 2.44 3.69
CA ASN A 45 -1.63 3.36 3.00
C ASN A 45 -1.57 3.06 1.50
N LEU A 46 -1.61 1.78 1.11
CA LEU A 46 -1.61 1.36 -0.30
C LEU A 46 -2.91 1.80 -0.99
N ALA A 47 -4.05 1.62 -0.33
CA ALA A 47 -5.34 2.08 -0.83
C ALA A 47 -5.38 3.60 -1.03
N ILE A 48 -4.86 4.38 -0.09
CA ILE A 48 -4.74 5.85 -0.22
C ILE A 48 -3.88 6.22 -1.43
N THR A 49 -2.69 5.61 -1.55
CA THR A 49 -1.75 5.90 -2.66
C THR A 49 -2.36 5.58 -4.02
N LEU A 50 -3.11 4.48 -4.13
CA LEU A 50 -3.84 4.11 -5.34
C LEU A 50 -4.98 5.10 -5.65
N GLY A 51 -5.69 5.56 -4.62
CA GLY A 51 -6.72 6.59 -4.73
C GLY A 51 -6.17 7.92 -5.26
N ASP A 52 -5.02 8.37 -4.74
CA ASP A 52 -4.32 9.57 -5.18
C ASP A 52 -3.85 9.47 -6.64
N GLN A 53 -3.62 8.24 -7.12
CA GLN A 53 -3.29 7.94 -8.51
C GLN A 53 -4.53 7.84 -9.43
N GLY A 54 -5.75 7.99 -8.89
CA GLY A 54 -7.01 7.79 -9.62
C GLY A 54 -7.36 6.32 -9.88
N LYS A 55 -6.62 5.36 -9.30
CA LYS A 55 -6.84 3.92 -9.43
C LYS A 55 -7.80 3.41 -8.33
N LEU A 56 -9.00 3.97 -8.32
CA LEU A 56 -10.01 3.69 -7.29
C LEU A 56 -10.42 2.20 -7.24
N ASP A 57 -10.46 1.52 -8.38
CA ASP A 57 -10.80 0.10 -8.44
C ASP A 57 -9.77 -0.78 -7.72
N GLU A 58 -8.47 -0.46 -7.85
CA GLU A 58 -7.41 -1.16 -7.12
C GLU A 58 -7.45 -0.83 -5.63
N ALA A 59 -7.72 0.44 -5.27
CA ALA A 59 -7.84 0.85 -3.87
C ALA A 59 -8.96 0.11 -3.14
N VAL A 60 -10.13 -0.04 -3.78
CA VAL A 60 -11.27 -0.79 -3.24
C VAL A 60 -10.94 -2.28 -3.11
N LEU A 61 -10.13 -2.83 -4.00
CA LEU A 61 -9.74 -4.24 -3.95
C LEU A 61 -8.86 -4.52 -2.73
N ILE A 62 -7.89 -3.66 -2.44
CA ILE A 62 -7.04 -3.75 -1.23
C ILE A 62 -7.87 -3.68 0.06
N GLU A 63 -8.85 -2.76 0.14
CA GLU A 63 -9.73 -2.66 1.31
C GLU A 63 -10.65 -3.87 1.50
N LYS A 64 -10.94 -4.62 0.42
CA LYS A 64 -11.73 -5.85 0.49
C LYS A 64 -10.92 -7.08 0.90
N GLU A 65 -9.61 -7.04 0.74
CA GLU A 65 -8.69 -8.13 1.12
C GLU A 65 -8.25 -8.04 2.60
N ARG A 66 -8.74 -7.03 3.33
CA ARG A 66 -8.46 -6.78 4.74
C ARG A 66 -9.21 -7.71 5.70
#